data_AF-A0A380FI11-F1
#
_entry.id   AF-A0A380FI11-F1
#
_cell.length_a   1.000
_cell.length_b   1.000
_cell.length_c   1.000
_cell.angle_alpha   90.00
_cell.angle_beta   90.00
_cell.angle_gamma   90.00
#
_symmetry.space_group_name_H-M   'P 1'
#
loop_
_entity.id
_entity.type
_entity.pdbx_description
1 polymer ?
#
loop_
_entity_poly.entity_id
_entity_poly.type
_entity_poly.pdbx_seq_one_letter_code
_entity_poly.pdbx_strand_id
1 'polypeptide(L)'
;MQNIHFVDEIIPTHNTLEMSVVNANKIAIRLILSDKQLINNDEIFNYVVKSKFAFDVKLHFEEEDVREPRLDELLLNQLLNSPYYALYMQDIYSIPLTKKSERSIIQHLQSNIDLSLQLHDRPLFYQLSQILNTFKSRNVNSGLRE
;
A
#
# COMPACT_ATOMS: atom_id res chain seq x y z
N MET A 1 -12.40 -2.80 8.32
CA MET A 1 -11.37 -1.85 7.84
C MET A 1 -11.14 -2.00 6.33
N GLN A 2 -12.19 -2.24 5.51
CA GLN A 2 -12.02 -2.43 4.06
C GLN A 2 -11.87 -1.11 3.27
N ASN A 3 -11.98 0.03 3.95
CA ASN A 3 -12.08 1.35 3.35
C ASN A 3 -10.87 2.24 3.70
N ILE A 4 -9.89 1.73 4.44
CA ILE A 4 -8.71 2.49 4.85
C ILE A 4 -7.50 1.74 4.34
N HIS A 5 -6.68 2.41 3.55
CA HIS A 5 -5.50 1.83 2.94
C HIS A 5 -4.28 2.69 3.22
N PHE A 6 -3.16 2.09 3.59
CA PHE A 6 -1.91 2.82 3.69
C PHE A 6 -1.27 2.90 2.31
N VAL A 7 -0.63 4.03 2.02
CA VAL A 7 0.05 4.27 0.75
C VAL A 7 1.45 4.81 0.98
N ASP A 8 2.37 4.42 0.11
CA ASP A 8 3.69 5.05 0.06
C ASP A 8 3.62 6.35 -0.75
N GLU A 9 2.87 6.39 -1.84
CA GLU A 9 2.70 7.60 -2.64
C GLU A 9 1.23 8.03 -2.70
N ILE A 10 0.98 9.34 -2.66
CA ILE A 10 -0.38 9.88 -2.72
C ILE A 10 -0.97 9.60 -4.10
N ILE A 11 -2.15 8.98 -4.13
CA ILE A 11 -2.93 8.75 -5.35
C ILE A 11 -3.84 9.97 -5.57
N PRO A 12 -3.62 10.82 -6.60
CA PRO A 12 -4.32 12.11 -6.72
C PRO A 12 -5.85 12.03 -6.78
N THR A 13 -6.40 10.90 -7.21
CA THR A 13 -7.85 10.69 -7.33
C THR A 13 -8.50 10.18 -6.05
N HIS A 14 -7.72 9.89 -5.00
CA HIS A 14 -8.22 9.33 -3.75
C HIS A 14 -8.34 10.41 -2.67
N ASN A 15 -9.27 10.19 -1.74
CA ASN A 15 -9.26 10.92 -0.48
C ASN A 15 -8.05 10.47 0.32
N THR A 16 -7.30 11.39 0.92
CA THR A 16 -6.06 11.05 1.63
C THR A 16 -5.96 11.76 2.96
N LEU A 17 -5.74 10.99 4.01
CA LEU A 17 -5.32 11.47 5.32
C LEU A 17 -3.79 11.41 5.40
N GLU A 18 -3.15 12.57 5.41
CA GLU A 18 -1.73 12.71 5.69
C GLU A 18 -1.52 12.91 7.20
N MET A 19 -0.60 12.14 7.79
CA MET A 19 -0.20 12.28 9.19
C MET A 19 1.32 12.29 9.29
N SER A 20 1.86 13.18 10.09
CA SER A 20 3.30 13.32 10.29
C SER A 20 3.68 12.85 11.69
N VAL A 21 4.71 12.01 11.77
CA VAL A 21 5.29 11.61 13.07
C VAL A 21 6.06 12.78 13.68
N VAL A 22 6.44 12.64 14.96
CA VAL A 22 7.26 13.64 15.66
C VAL A 22 8.51 13.95 14.85
N ASN A 23 8.86 15.23 14.73
CA ASN A 23 10.01 15.77 13.98
C ASN A 23 9.97 15.69 12.45
N ALA A 24 8.91 15.16 11.84
CA ALA A 24 8.73 15.31 10.39
C ALA A 24 8.53 16.80 10.04
N ASN A 25 9.30 17.31 9.08
CA ASN A 25 9.20 18.70 8.57
C ASN A 25 7.96 18.92 7.67
N LYS A 26 6.82 18.36 8.08
CA LYS A 26 5.53 18.37 7.37
C LYS A 26 4.41 18.79 8.32
N ILE A 27 3.23 19.02 7.76
CA ILE A 27 2.02 19.33 8.52
C ILE A 27 1.64 18.13 9.39
N ALA A 28 1.36 18.35 10.68
CA ALA A 28 1.02 17.30 11.63
C ALA A 28 -0.13 16.40 11.16
N ILE A 29 -1.25 17.00 10.72
CA ILE A 29 -2.37 16.27 10.14
C ILE A 29 -3.06 17.07 9.03
N ARG A 30 -3.39 16.40 7.93
CA ARG A 30 -4.11 17.00 6.81
C ARG A 30 -5.03 15.97 6.17
N LEU A 31 -6.27 16.36 5.89
CA LEU A 31 -7.22 15.57 5.13
C LEU A 31 -7.47 16.24 3.78
N ILE A 32 -7.19 15.52 2.70
CA ILE A 32 -7.47 15.92 1.31
C ILE A 32 -8.69 15.12 0.84
N LEU A 33 -9.68 15.85 0.35
CA LEU A 33 -10.90 15.32 -0.27
C LEU A 33 -11.04 15.92 -1.67
N SER A 34 -11.92 15.36 -2.50
CA SER A 34 -12.09 15.78 -3.89
C SER A 34 -12.38 17.27 -4.09
N ASP A 35 -13.05 17.92 -3.13
CA ASP A 35 -13.52 19.30 -3.20
C ASP A 35 -12.92 20.21 -2.12
N LYS A 36 -12.18 19.65 -1.15
CA LYS A 36 -11.70 20.42 0.00
C LYS A 36 -10.50 19.82 0.69
N GLN A 37 -9.84 20.67 1.47
CA GLN A 37 -8.70 20.31 2.30
C GLN A 37 -8.87 20.85 3.71
N LEU A 38 -8.58 20.01 4.71
CA LEU A 38 -8.56 20.38 6.12
C LEU A 38 -7.14 20.17 6.67
N ILE A 39 -6.65 21.12 7.47
CA ILE A 39 -5.28 21.12 8.00
C ILE A 39 -5.35 21.41 9.50
N ASN A 40 -4.74 20.57 10.34
CA ASN A 40 -4.62 20.75 11.79
C ASN A 40 -5.94 21.21 12.45
N ASN A 41 -7.05 20.59 12.06
CA ASN A 41 -8.40 20.95 12.46
C ASN A 41 -9.12 19.72 13.03
N ASP A 42 -9.78 19.87 14.17
CA ASP A 42 -10.54 18.81 14.85
C ASP A 42 -11.70 18.25 14.00
N GLU A 43 -12.18 19.02 13.01
CA GLU A 43 -13.14 18.53 12.02
C GLU A 43 -12.62 17.31 11.25
N ILE A 44 -11.31 17.14 11.11
CA ILE A 44 -10.71 15.94 10.50
C ILE A 44 -11.17 14.69 11.24
N PHE A 45 -11.19 14.69 12.57
CA PHE A 45 -11.64 13.53 13.36
C PHE A 45 -13.13 13.28 13.20
N ASN A 46 -13.93 14.34 13.09
CA ASN A 46 -15.35 14.19 12.75
C ASN A 46 -15.52 13.51 11.39
N TYR A 47 -14.71 13.87 10.40
CA TYR A 47 -14.72 13.21 9.10
C TYR A 47 -14.30 11.75 9.21
N VAL A 48 -13.12 11.46 9.78
CA VAL A 48 -12.54 10.11 9.83
C VAL A 48 -13.39 9.13 10.66
N VAL A 49 -13.96 9.57 11.79
CA VAL A 49 -14.74 8.70 12.69
C VAL A 49 -16.16 8.47 12.18
N LYS A 50 -16.77 9.48 11.54
CA LYS A 50 -18.17 9.39 11.08
C LYS A 50 -18.29 8.92 9.62
N SER A 51 -17.20 8.96 8.86
CA SER A 51 -17.24 8.61 7.44
C SER A 51 -17.38 7.11 7.20
N LYS A 52 -18.19 6.76 6.20
CA LYS A 52 -18.23 5.43 5.59
C LYS A 52 -17.42 5.36 4.29
N PHE A 53 -16.80 6.46 3.86
CA PHE A 53 -16.09 6.53 2.59
C PHE A 53 -14.67 5.96 2.69
N ALA A 54 -14.14 5.52 1.54
CA ALA A 54 -12.77 5.05 1.44
C ALA A 54 -11.77 6.21 1.40
N PHE A 55 -10.66 6.06 2.11
CA PHE A 55 -9.56 7.01 2.09
C PHE A 55 -8.22 6.29 2.33
N ASP A 56 -7.17 6.90 1.77
CA ASP A 56 -5.80 6.46 1.93
C ASP A 56 -5.15 7.16 3.13
N VAL A 57 -4.13 6.54 3.71
CA VAL A 57 -3.33 7.07 4.80
C VAL A 57 -1.87 7.16 4.36
N LYS A 58 -1.35 8.38 4.30
CA LYS A 58 0.06 8.66 4.06
C LYS A 58 0.72 9.07 5.37
N LEU A 59 1.77 8.35 5.76
CA LEU A 59 2.61 8.70 6.90
C LEU A 59 3.86 9.43 6.43
N HIS A 60 4.16 10.56 7.07
CA HIS A 60 5.42 11.29 6.90
C HIS A 60 6.31 11.04 8.11
N PHE A 61 7.51 10.49 7.86
CA PHE A 61 8.50 10.20 8.89
C PHE A 61 9.49 11.36 9.05
N GLU A 62 10.26 11.35 10.15
CA GLU A 62 11.25 12.39 10.47
C GLU A 62 12.25 12.60 9.34
N GLU A 63 12.82 11.49 8.83
CA GLU A 63 13.74 11.49 7.71
C GLU A 63 13.01 10.94 6.47
N GLU A 64 12.73 11.82 5.49
CA GLU A 64 12.02 11.43 4.25
C GLU A 64 12.75 10.33 3.47
N ASP A 65 14.08 10.27 3.59
CA ASP A 65 14.93 9.29 2.92
C ASP A 65 15.08 7.98 3.71
N VAL A 66 14.64 7.94 4.98
CA VAL A 66 14.70 6.73 5.80
C VAL A 66 13.35 6.03 5.76
N ARG A 67 13.38 4.86 5.16
CA ARG A 67 12.21 4.01 5.01
C ARG A 67 11.94 3.21 6.27
N GLU A 68 10.67 3.18 6.67
CA GLU A 68 10.21 2.46 7.84
C GLU A 68 9.83 1.01 7.52
N PRO A 69 10.54 -0.01 8.05
CA PRO A 69 10.28 -1.42 7.72
C PRO A 69 8.87 -1.89 8.07
N ARG A 70 8.24 -1.27 9.09
CA ARG A 70 6.87 -1.59 9.48
C ARG A 70 5.85 -1.08 8.46
N LEU A 71 6.12 0.05 7.81
CA LEU A 71 5.28 0.52 6.72
C LEU A 71 5.37 -0.45 5.54
N ASP A 72 6.56 -0.94 5.22
CA ASP A 72 6.76 -1.93 4.15
C ASP A 72 6.00 -3.23 4.38
N GLU A 73 6.05 -3.76 5.60
CA GLU A 73 5.29 -4.94 5.98
C GLU A 73 3.77 -4.70 5.85
N LEU A 74 3.30 -3.52 6.26
CA LEU A 74 1.89 -3.13 6.17
C LEU A 74 1.41 -3.02 4.71
N LEU A 75 2.17 -2.33 3.86
CA LEU A 75 1.87 -2.17 2.43
C LEU A 75 1.86 -3.53 1.72
N LEU A 76 2.84 -4.39 2.02
CA LEU A 76 2.89 -5.74 1.46
C LEU A 76 1.69 -6.58 1.90
N ASN A 77 1.35 -6.54 3.18
CA ASN A 77 0.20 -7.28 3.70
C ASN A 77 -1.12 -6.81 3.07
N GLN A 78 -1.28 -5.50 2.87
CA GLN A 78 -2.41 -4.90 2.18
C GLN A 78 -2.51 -5.39 0.73
N LEU A 79 -1.39 -5.42 0.01
CA LEU A 79 -1.35 -5.90 -1.37
C LEU A 79 -1.77 -7.37 -1.49
N LEU A 80 -1.31 -8.21 -0.56
CA LEU A 80 -1.57 -9.66 -0.62
C LEU A 80 -3.01 -10.01 -0.21
N ASN A 81 -3.64 -9.22 0.65
CA ASN A 81 -4.90 -9.60 1.29
C ASN A 81 -6.08 -8.65 1.00
N SER A 82 -5.85 -7.47 0.40
CA SER A 82 -6.93 -6.54 0.08
C SER A 82 -7.60 -6.88 -1.26
N PRO A 83 -8.94 -6.86 -1.35
CA PRO A 83 -9.64 -6.94 -2.64
C PRO A 83 -9.38 -5.72 -3.54
N TYR A 84 -8.81 -4.63 -2.99
CA TYR A 84 -8.48 -3.41 -3.72
C TYR A 84 -7.01 -3.34 -4.15
N TYR A 85 -6.27 -4.46 -4.09
CA TYR A 85 -4.82 -4.51 -4.39
C TYR A 85 -4.44 -3.83 -5.71
N ALA A 86 -5.30 -3.92 -6.74
CA ALA A 86 -5.04 -3.38 -8.07
C ALA A 86 -4.78 -1.87 -8.06
N LEU A 87 -5.41 -1.13 -7.14
CA LEU A 87 -5.21 0.32 -7.00
C LEU A 87 -3.84 0.68 -6.41
N TYR A 88 -3.24 -0.25 -5.67
CA TYR A 88 -2.02 -0.04 -4.90
C TYR A 88 -0.81 -0.78 -5.48
N MET A 89 -0.96 -1.46 -6.62
CA MET A 89 0.13 -2.24 -7.25
C MET A 89 1.41 -1.45 -7.51
N GLN A 90 1.31 -0.12 -7.62
CA GLN A 90 2.48 0.76 -7.77
C GLN A 90 3.43 0.70 -6.56
N ASP A 91 2.90 0.46 -5.36
CA ASP A 91 3.69 0.38 -4.12
C ASP A 91 4.68 -0.81 -4.15
N ILE A 92 4.43 -1.82 -5.00
CA ILE A 92 5.36 -2.94 -5.22
C ILE A 92 6.73 -2.43 -5.69
N TYR A 93 6.80 -1.33 -6.44
CA TYR A 93 8.07 -0.80 -6.96
C TYR A 93 8.85 -0.02 -5.92
N SER A 94 8.19 0.52 -4.90
CA SER A 94 8.86 1.31 -3.87
C SER A 94 9.40 0.43 -2.74
N ILE A 95 8.70 -0.65 -2.35
CA ILE A 95 9.09 -1.52 -1.23
C ILE A 95 10.47 -2.16 -1.45
N PRO A 96 11.53 -1.81 -0.67
CA PRO A 96 12.82 -2.44 -0.77
C PRO A 96 12.72 -3.88 -0.26
N LEU A 97 13.09 -4.84 -1.10
CA LEU A 97 13.06 -6.25 -0.73
C LEU A 97 14.47 -6.83 -0.82
N THR A 98 14.85 -7.59 0.21
CA THR A 98 16.03 -8.45 0.08
C THR A 98 15.70 -9.58 -0.91
N LYS A 99 16.71 -10.09 -1.63
CA LYS A 99 16.55 -11.28 -2.51
C LYS A 99 15.91 -12.47 -1.78
N LYS A 100 16.12 -12.59 -0.45
CA LYS A 100 15.50 -13.62 0.38
C LYS A 100 14.00 -13.35 0.60
N SER A 101 13.63 -12.13 0.99
CA SER A 101 12.24 -11.73 1.21
C SER A 101 11.42 -11.86 -0.07
N GLU A 102 11.99 -11.44 -1.19
CA GLU A 102 11.34 -11.52 -2.50
C GLU A 102 11.09 -12.97 -2.93
N ARG A 103 12.07 -13.87 -2.76
CA ARG A 103 11.86 -15.31 -2.99
C ARG A 103 10.75 -15.89 -2.11
N SER A 104 10.70 -15.49 -0.84
CA SER A 104 9.66 -15.92 0.09
C SER A 104 8.27 -15.45 -0.35
N ILE A 105 8.15 -14.21 -0.83
CA ILE A 105 6.90 -13.66 -1.37
C ILE A 105 6.46 -14.42 -2.62
N ILE A 106 7.38 -14.64 -3.57
CA ILE A 106 7.09 -15.40 -4.80
C ILE A 106 6.62 -16.82 -4.46
N GLN A 107 7.30 -17.51 -3.54
CA GLN A 107 6.90 -18.86 -3.10
C GLN A 107 5.52 -18.86 -2.43
N HIS A 108 5.24 -17.87 -1.59
CA HIS A 108 3.93 -17.70 -0.96
C HIS A 108 2.84 -17.47 -2.01
N LEU A 109 3.07 -16.59 -2.98
CA LEU A 109 2.12 -16.32 -4.07
C LEU A 109 1.84 -17.58 -4.90
N GLN A 110 2.88 -18.32 -5.29
CA GLN A 110 2.73 -19.56 -6.05
C GLN A 110 1.91 -20.61 -5.29
N SER A 111 2.22 -20.81 -4.00
CA SER A 111 1.52 -21.78 -3.16
C SER A 111 0.03 -21.44 -3.02
N ASN A 112 -0.30 -20.15 -2.88
CA ASN A 112 -1.70 -19.70 -2.77
C ASN A 112 -2.43 -19.67 -4.12
N ILE A 113 -1.72 -19.48 -5.24
CA ILE A 113 -2.28 -19.67 -6.58
C ILE A 113 -2.72 -21.13 -6.76
N ASP A 114 -1.85 -22.09 -6.42
CA ASP A 114 -2.18 -23.51 -6.52
C ASP A 114 -3.38 -23.87 -5.63
N LEU A 115 -3.42 -23.35 -4.40
CA LEU A 115 -4.56 -23.52 -3.51
C LEU A 115 -5.85 -22.89 -4.08
N SER A 116 -5.77 -21.68 -4.63
CA SER A 116 -6.95 -21.00 -5.22
C SER A 116 -7.55 -21.81 -6.38
N LEU A 117 -6.72 -22.49 -7.18
CA LEU A 117 -7.17 -23.39 -8.23
C LEU A 117 -7.90 -24.63 -7.66
N GLN A 118 -7.36 -25.23 -6.59
CA GLN A 118 -7.97 -26.37 -5.90
C GLN A 118 -9.32 -26.01 -5.27
N LEU A 119 -9.43 -24.81 -4.70
CA LEU A 119 -10.65 -24.29 -4.09
C LEU A 119 -11.63 -23.71 -5.12
N HIS A 120 -11.26 -23.67 -6.41
CA HIS A 120 -12.02 -23.03 -7.49
C HIS A 120 -12.30 -21.53 -7.24
N ASP A 121 -11.44 -20.85 -6.48
CA ASP A 121 -11.51 -19.41 -6.21
C ASP A 121 -10.84 -18.61 -7.33
N ARG A 122 -11.62 -18.33 -8.38
CA ARG A 122 -11.14 -17.57 -9.54
C ARG A 122 -10.71 -16.14 -9.19
N PRO A 123 -11.46 -15.35 -8.39
CA PRO A 123 -11.02 -14.02 -7.99
C PRO A 123 -9.64 -14.02 -7.32
N LEU A 124 -9.42 -14.89 -6.34
CA LEU A 124 -8.14 -15.00 -5.65
C LEU A 124 -7.02 -15.45 -6.61
N PHE A 125 -7.30 -16.40 -7.50
CA PHE A 125 -6.36 -16.82 -8.53
C PHE A 125 -5.87 -15.65 -9.38
N TYR A 126 -6.79 -14.82 -9.89
CA TYR A 126 -6.43 -13.67 -10.74
C TYR A 126 -5.64 -12.62 -9.95
N GLN A 127 -6.06 -12.33 -8.73
CA GLN A 127 -5.36 -11.40 -7.84
C GLN A 127 -3.90 -11.80 -7.63
N LEU A 128 -3.68 -13.01 -7.14
CA LEU A 128 -2.34 -13.49 -6.82
C LEU A 128 -1.46 -13.61 -8.07
N SER A 129 -2.06 -14.01 -9.20
CA SER A 129 -1.36 -14.09 -10.49
C SER A 129 -0.88 -12.72 -10.99
N GLN A 130 -1.70 -11.68 -10.86
CA GLN A 130 -1.31 -10.32 -11.23
C GLN A 130 -0.19 -9.79 -10.33
N ILE A 131 -0.32 -9.98 -9.01
CA ILE A 131 0.72 -9.57 -8.05
C ILE A 131 2.03 -10.27 -8.36
N LEU A 132 2.00 -11.59 -8.59
CA LEU A 132 3.18 -12.39 -8.94
C LEU A 132 3.87 -11.89 -10.21
N ASN A 133 3.09 -11.58 -11.25
CA ASN A 133 3.65 -11.09 -12.51
C ASN A 133 4.35 -9.75 -12.31
N THR A 134 3.80 -8.84 -11.51
CA THR A 134 4.44 -7.57 -11.20
C THR A 134 5.76 -7.74 -10.44
N PHE A 135 5.81 -8.64 -9.44
CA PHE A 135 7.07 -8.98 -8.76
C PHE A 135 8.11 -9.59 -9.73
N LYS A 136 7.70 -10.45 -10.66
CA LYS A 136 8.60 -10.99 -11.69
C LYS A 136 9.12 -9.92 -12.65
N SER A 137 8.25 -9.01 -13.11
CA SER A 137 8.64 -7.91 -14.00
C SER A 137 9.61 -6.93 -13.31
N ARG A 138 9.41 -6.66 -12.01
CA ARG A 138 10.35 -5.88 -11.20
C ARG A 138 11.74 -6.51 -11.19
N ASN A 139 11.84 -7.82 -10.97
CA ASN A 139 13.12 -8.56 -10.97
C ASN A 139 13.88 -8.47 -12.29
N VAL A 140 13.17 -8.61 -13.41
CA VAL A 140 13.79 -8.50 -14.74
C VAL A 140 14.40 -7.10 -14.92
N ASN A 141 13.69 -6.06 -14.50
CA ASN A 141 14.15 -4.67 -14.64
C ASN A 141 15.30 -4.33 -13.67
N SER A 142 15.35 -4.93 -12.48
CA SER A 142 16.49 -4.75 -11.57
C SER A 142 17.75 -5.48 -12.06
N GLY A 143 17.61 -6.66 -12.68
CA GLY A 143 18.74 -7.43 -13.20
C GLY A 143 19.35 -6.87 -14.50
N LEU A 144 18.63 -6.01 -15.23
CA LEU A 144 19.14 -5.29 -16.41
C LEU A 144 19.96 -4.03 -16.06
N ARG A 145 20.01 -3.66 -14.78
CA ARG A 145 20.70 -2.46 -14.26
C ARG A 145 21.97 -2.79 -13.46
N GLU A 146 22.37 -4.07 -13.38
CA GLU A 146 23.68 -4.53 -12.89
C GLU A 146 24.63 -4.78 -14.07
#